data_AF-A0A251XRW7-F1
#
_entry.id   AF-A0A251XRW7-F1
#
_cell.length_a   1.000
_cell.length_b   1.000
_cell.length_c   1.000
_cell.angle_alpha   90.00
_cell.angle_beta   90.00
_cell.angle_gamma   90.00
#
_symmetry.space_group_name_H-M   'P 1'
#
loop_
_entity.id
_entity.type
_entity.pdbx_description
1 polymer ?
#
loop_
_entity_poly.entity_id
_entity_poly.type
_entity_poly.pdbx_seq_one_letter_code
_entity_poly.pdbx_strand_id
1 'polypeptide(L)' 'MLVAIARLGGEDVKRASLADALGTTTRAISVPRQKLLDKGLVDANKHGHLSFTVPGFTEFVIDQAENE' A
#
# COMPACT_ATOMS: atom_id res chain seq x y z
N MET A 1 1.05 6.15 3.46
CA MET A 1 0.69 5.21 2.36
C MET A 1 0.85 3.76 2.78
N LEU A 2 2.01 3.32 3.29
CA LEU A 2 2.22 1.94 3.78
C LEU A 2 1.15 1.50 4.78
N VAL A 3 0.90 2.31 5.83
CA VAL A 3 -0.15 2.03 6.82
C VAL A 3 -1.54 1.88 6.19
N ALA A 4 -1.86 2.67 5.17
CA ALA A 4 -3.15 2.55 4.49
C ALA A 4 -3.25 1.26 3.64
N ILE A 5 -2.15 0.81 3.02
CA ILE A 5 -2.10 -0.49 2.33
C ILE A 5 -2.29 -1.62 3.35
N ALA A 6 -1.60 -1.56 4.50
CA ALA A 6 -1.69 -2.56 5.54
C ALA A 6 -3.10 -2.65 6.15
N ARG A 7 -3.73 -1.51 6.45
CA ARG A 7 -5.12 -1.45 6.93
C ARG A 7 -6.14 -1.96 5.92
N LEU A 8 -5.81 -1.99 4.64
CA LEU A 8 -6.61 -2.57 3.57
C LEU A 8 -6.31 -4.06 3.30
N GLY A 9 -5.48 -4.69 4.14
CA GLY A 9 -5.15 -6.11 4.10
C GLY A 9 -3.79 -6.44 3.48
N GLY A 10 -3.08 -5.46 2.91
CA GLY A 10 -1.71 -5.65 2.39
C GLY A 10 -1.59 -6.50 1.12
N GLU A 11 -2.63 -7.22 0.71
CA GLU A 11 -2.69 -8.06 -0.48
C GLU A 11 -3.90 -7.71 -1.36
N ASP A 12 -3.73 -7.74 -2.68
CA ASP A 12 -4.75 -7.40 -3.69
C ASP A 12 -5.47 -6.06 -3.41
N VAL A 13 -4.73 -5.07 -2.91
CA VAL A 13 -5.28 -3.77 -2.51
C VAL A 13 -5.60 -2.94 -3.76
N LYS A 14 -6.88 -2.66 -3.98
CA LYS A 14 -7.34 -1.78 -5.07
C LYS A 14 -6.79 -0.37 -4.90
N ARG A 15 -6.18 0.16 -5.96
CA ARG A 15 -5.66 1.54 -5.99
C ARG A 15 -6.74 2.60 -5.74
N ALA A 16 -7.98 2.33 -6.16
CA ALA A 16 -9.12 3.22 -5.87
C ALA A 16 -9.42 3.27 -4.37
N SER A 17 -9.59 2.11 -3.73
CA SER A 17 -9.81 2.00 -2.29
C SER A 17 -8.67 2.62 -1.47
N LEU A 18 -7.43 2.50 -1.93
CA LEU A 18 -6.29 3.17 -1.30
C LEU A 18 -6.38 4.70 -1.41
N ALA A 19 -6.80 5.24 -2.54
CA ALA A 19 -6.99 6.67 -2.71
C ALA A 19 -8.12 7.19 -1.81
N ASP A 20 -9.22 6.46 -1.73
CA ASP A 20 -10.36 6.77 -0.86
C ASP A 20 -9.94 6.76 0.61
N ALA A 21 -9.20 5.73 1.05
CA ALA A 21 -8.69 5.61 2.42
C ALA A 21 -7.69 6.73 2.80
N LEU A 22 -7.00 7.30 1.82
CA LEU A 22 -6.09 8.43 1.99
C LEU A 22 -6.76 9.80 1.79
N GLY A 23 -8.07 9.84 1.51
CA GLY A 23 -8.80 11.08 1.26
C GLY A 23 -8.28 11.86 0.04
N THR A 24 -7.80 11.17 -0.99
CA THR A 24 -7.15 11.79 -2.15
C THR A 24 -7.51 11.09 -3.46
N THR A 25 -6.90 11.51 -4.58
CA THR A 25 -7.15 10.92 -5.90
C THR A 25 -6.14 9.84 -6.27
N THR A 26 -6.55 8.93 -7.15
CA THR A 26 -5.64 7.91 -7.71
C THR A 26 -4.45 8.52 -8.45
N ARG A 27 -4.59 9.74 -8.99
CA ARG A 27 -3.49 10.51 -9.61
C ARG A 27 -2.50 11.00 -8.56
N ALA A 28 -2.97 11.51 -7.43
CA ALA A 28 -2.12 12.03 -6.37
C ALA A 28 -1.24 10.94 -5.73
N ILE A 29 -1.72 9.70 -5.68
CA ILE A 29 -0.96 8.56 -5.14
C ILE A 29 0.00 7.90 -6.15
N SER A 30 0.07 8.38 -7.40
CA SER A 30 0.90 7.76 -8.45
C SER A 30 2.40 7.80 -8.14
N VAL A 31 2.93 8.96 -7.73
CA VAL A 31 4.35 9.13 -7.36
C VAL A 31 4.75 8.32 -6.13
N PRO A 32 4.05 8.40 -4.97
CA PRO A 32 4.42 7.59 -3.82
C PRO A 32 4.26 6.09 -4.09
N ARG A 33 3.26 5.67 -4.90
CA ARG A 33 3.16 4.29 -5.39
C ARG A 33 4.41 3.86 -6.15
N GLN A 34 4.87 4.67 -7.11
CA GLN A 34 6.04 4.33 -7.91
C GLN A 34 7.28 4.16 -7.05
N LYS A 35 7.49 5.05 -6.07
CA LYS A 35 8.61 4.93 -5.12
C LYS A 35 8.59 3.64 -4.30
N LEU A 36 7.41 3.10 -3.98
CA LEU A 36 7.31 1.82 -3.26
C LEU A 36 7.60 0.63 -4.18
N LEU A 37 7.17 0.69 -5.44
CA LEU A 37 7.49 -0.31 -6.47
C LEU A 37 9.00 -0.33 -6.74
N ASP A 38 9.62 0.84 -6.92
CA ASP A 38 11.05 0.98 -7.19
C ASP A 38 11.90 0.42 -6.03
N LYS A 39 11.39 0.51 -4.79
CA LYS A 39 12.02 -0.07 -3.59
C LYS A 39 11.73 -1.56 -3.41
N GLY A 40 10.88 -2.16 -4.24
CA GLY A 40 10.46 -3.55 -4.10
C GLY A 40 9.63 -3.82 -2.85
N LEU A 41 9.04 -2.79 -2.22
CA LEU A 41 8.19 -2.95 -1.03
C LEU A 41 6.78 -3.42 -1.38
N VAL A 42 6.33 -3.08 -2.58
CA VAL A 42 5.05 -3.53 -3.12
C VAL A 42 5.26 -4.02 -4.55
N ASP A 43 4.37 -4.87 -5.02
CA ASP A 43 4.25 -5.24 -6.41
C ASP A 43 2.88 -4.81 -6.98
N ALA A 44 2.70 -5.00 -8.29
CA ALA A 44 1.45 -4.73 -8.98
C ALA A 44 1.08 -5.90 -9.90
N ASN A 45 0.96 -7.10 -9.31
CA ASN A 45 0.72 -8.36 -10.03
C ASN A 45 -0.61 -8.38 -10.81
N LYS A 46 -1.53 -7.47 -10.48
CA LYS A 46 -2.84 -7.32 -11.12
C LYS A 46 -3.11 -5.86 -11.44
N HIS A 47 -3.71 -5.62 -12.61
CA HIS A 47 -3.99 -4.26 -13.07
C HIS A 47 -4.78 -3.46 -12.03
N GLY A 48 -4.23 -2.32 -11.59
CA GLY A 48 -4.87 -1.43 -10.62
C GLY A 48 -4.83 -1.90 -9.17
N HIS A 49 -4.07 -2.96 -8.85
CA HIS A 49 -3.93 -3.48 -7.50
C HIS A 49 -2.46 -3.43 -7.04
N LEU A 50 -2.26 -3.59 -5.73
CA LEU A 50 -0.97 -3.52 -5.06
C LEU A 50 -0.95 -4.59 -3.97
N SER A 51 0.17 -5.30 -3.83
CA SER A 51 0.42 -6.19 -2.70
C SER A 51 1.78 -5.91 -2.09
N PHE A 52 1.96 -6.15 -0.80
CA PHE A 52 3.29 -6.24 -0.22
C PHE A 52 4.04 -7.44 -0.79
N THR A 53 5.35 -7.30 -0.94
CA THR A 53 6.23 -8.35 -1.48
C THR A 53 6.76 -9.30 -0.40
N VAL A 54 6.68 -8.89 0.87
CA VAL A 54 7.24 -9.61 2.01
C VAL A 54 6.11 -10.19 2.86
N PRO A 55 6.09 -11.52 3.11
CA PRO A 55 5.15 -12.13 4.03
C PRO A 55 5.25 -11.54 5.44
N GLY A 56 4.11 -11.31 6.10
CA GLY A 56 4.08 -10.73 7.45
C GLY A 56 4.34 -9.22 7.51
N PHE A 57 4.56 -8.57 6.36
CA PHE A 57 4.85 -7.14 6.33
C PHE A 57 3.63 -6.27 6.64
N THR A 58 2.42 -6.78 6.40
CA THR A 58 1.17 -6.14 6.80
C THR A 58 1.12 -5.90 8.31
N GLU A 59 1.35 -6.96 9.08
CA GLU A 59 1.34 -6.95 10.54
C GLU A 59 2.46 -6.06 11.07
N PHE A 60 3.65 -6.16 10.49
CA PHE A 60 4.78 -5.30 10.84
C PHE A 60 4.44 -3.81 10.67
N VAL A 61 3.84 -3.40 9.55
CA VAL A 61 3.49 -1.99 9.31
C VAL A 61 2.40 -1.50 10.28
N ILE A 62 1.45 -2.36 10.66
CA ILE A 62 0.43 -2.01 11.65
C ILE A 62 1.07 -1.82 13.03
N ASP A 63 1.88 -2.78 13.47
CA ASP A 63 2.58 -2.73 14.76
C ASP A 63 3.47 -1.49 14.88
N GLN A 64 4.25 -1.18 13.84
CA GLN A 64 5.07 0.03 13.83
C GLN A 64 4.23 1.31 13.95
N ALA A 65 3.06 1.38 13.32
CA ALA A 65 2.20 2.56 13.38
C ALA A 65 1.45 2.73 14.71
N GLU A 66 1.33 1.67 15.51
CA GLU A 66 0.71 1.70 16.84
C GLU A 66 1.73 1.96 17.96
N ASN A 67 3.00 1.64 17.71
CA ASN A 67 4.10 1.79 18.66
C ASN A 67 4.98 3.04 18.43
N GLU A 68 4.59 3.92 17.51
CA GLU A 68 5.18 5.26 17.26
C GLU A 68 4.41 6.38 17.99
#